data_AF-X0T938-F1
#
_entry.id   AF-X0T938-F1
#
_cell.length_a   1.000
_cell.length_b   1.000
_cell.length_c   1.000
_cell.angle_alpha   90.00
_cell.angle_beta   90.00
_cell.angle_gamma   90.00
#
_symmetry.space_group_name_H-M   'P 1'
#
loop_
_entity.id
_entity.type
_entity.pdbx_description
1 polymer ?
#
loop_
_entity_poly.entity_id
_entity_poly.type
_entity_poly.pdbx_seq_one_letter_code
_entity_poly.pdbx_strand_id
1 'polypeptide(L)'
;MDSFLDIYKNYKAFNRRVAQGERIYFGQRGPGCSFSTVYRANDRVLAYPKIGIYTGMGASHSWLWFVELFDRMGFYEIAFLNEDEIQRDGLNGLDILVMSGGDTFAMAEGLGAKGAHKLEDFIRKGGLYIGSCAGAYLPLNSSKKNL
;
A
#
# COMPACT_ATOMS: atom_id res chain seq x y z
N MET A 1 27.62 2.66 4.88
CA MET A 1 26.63 1.56 4.76
C MET A 1 25.79 1.44 6.03
N ASP A 2 26.29 1.85 7.20
CA ASP A 2 25.58 1.76 8.50
C ASP A 2 24.34 2.65 8.63
N SER A 3 24.38 3.89 8.13
CA SER A 3 23.25 4.84 8.23
C SER A 3 21.94 4.34 7.58
N PHE A 4 22.02 3.50 6.55
CA PHE A 4 20.84 2.96 5.87
C PHE A 4 20.23 1.78 6.61
N LEU A 5 21.04 0.97 7.31
CA LEU A 5 20.52 -0.06 8.19
C LEU A 5 19.79 0.56 9.40
N ASP A 6 20.26 1.72 9.84
CA ASP A 6 19.69 2.43 10.98
C ASP A 6 18.32 3.05 10.69
N ILE A 7 18.04 3.44 9.44
CA ILE A 7 16.72 4.00 9.10
C ILE A 7 15.61 2.96 9.23
N TYR A 8 15.85 1.72 8.78
CA TYR A 8 14.86 0.64 8.88
C TYR A 8 14.64 0.21 10.33
N LYS A 9 15.69 0.20 11.17
CA LYS A 9 15.52 -0.05 12.61
C LYS A 9 14.61 0.99 13.26
N ASN A 10 14.78 2.28 12.89
CA ASN A 10 13.94 3.35 13.42
C ASN A 10 12.47 3.22 12.97
N TYR A 11 12.23 2.95 11.68
CA TYR A 11 10.87 2.69 11.18
C TYR A 11 10.24 1.47 11.83
N LYS A 12 10.97 0.36 11.93
CA LYS A 12 10.51 -0.88 12.56
C LYS A 12 10.15 -0.67 14.02
N ALA A 13 10.99 0.04 14.78
CA ALA A 13 10.72 0.39 16.17
C ALA A 13 9.49 1.29 16.30
N PHE A 14 9.35 2.29 15.43
CA PHE A 14 8.19 3.19 15.41
C PHE A 14 6.90 2.45 15.07
N ASN A 15 6.87 1.67 13.98
CA ASN A 15 5.69 0.94 13.53
C ASN A 15 5.28 -0.14 14.53
N ARG A 16 6.24 -0.77 15.22
CA ARG A 16 5.95 -1.72 16.30
C ARG A 16 5.15 -1.09 17.44
N ARG A 17 5.44 0.16 17.80
CA ARG A 17 4.69 0.91 18.84
C ARG A 17 3.23 1.08 18.43
N VAL A 18 2.99 1.51 17.19
CA VAL A 18 1.64 1.67 16.64
C VAL A 18 0.92 0.31 16.60
N ALA A 19 1.59 -0.75 16.15
CA ALA A 19 1.04 -2.11 16.10
C ALA A 19 0.63 -2.65 17.49
N GLN A 20 1.37 -2.28 18.53
CA GLN A 20 1.10 -2.66 19.92
C GLN A 20 -0.01 -1.81 20.57
N GLY A 21 -0.64 -0.90 19.81
CA GLY A 21 -1.74 -0.06 20.28
C GLY A 21 -1.29 1.22 20.99
N GLU A 22 -0.01 1.60 20.90
CA GLU A 22 0.44 2.88 21.42
C GLU A 22 -0.23 4.03 20.65
N ARG A 23 -0.89 4.94 21.36
CA ARG A 23 -1.55 6.10 20.75
C ARG A 23 -0.52 7.13 20.33
N ILE A 24 -0.20 7.12 19.04
CA ILE A 24 0.63 8.13 18.40
C ILE A 24 -0.27 9.06 17.59
N TYR A 25 -0.10 10.36 17.80
CA TYR A 25 -0.83 11.43 17.17
C TYR A 25 0.04 12.09 16.10
N PHE A 26 -0.57 12.36 14.95
CA PHE A 26 0.01 13.03 13.80
C PHE A 26 -0.66 14.38 13.62
N GLY A 27 0.14 15.45 13.55
CA GLY A 27 -0.34 16.81 13.37
C GLY A 27 0.61 17.65 12.53
N GLN A 28 0.04 18.62 11.80
CA GLN A 28 0.82 19.62 11.07
C GLN A 28 1.39 20.67 12.05
N ARG A 29 2.66 21.01 11.87
CA ARG A 29 3.37 22.04 12.63
C ARG A 29 4.14 22.93 11.66
N GLY A 30 3.59 24.11 11.36
CA GLY A 30 4.19 25.02 10.38
C GLY A 30 4.33 24.34 9.01
N PRO A 31 5.49 24.40 8.32
CA PRO A 31 5.69 23.72 7.04
C PRO A 31 5.88 22.20 7.18
N GLY A 32 6.00 21.66 8.40
CA GLY A 32 6.34 20.26 8.65
C GLY A 32 5.20 19.46 9.26
N CYS A 33 5.37 18.14 9.27
CA CYS A 33 4.52 17.23 10.04
C CYS A 33 5.27 16.75 11.28
N SER A 34 4.51 16.34 12.30
CA SER A 34 5.08 15.85 13.55
C SER A 34 4.30 14.68 14.13
N PHE A 35 5.01 13.85 14.88
CA PHE A 35 4.45 12.73 15.63
C PHE A 35 4.62 12.98 17.13
N SER A 36 3.60 12.67 17.93
CA SER A 36 3.64 12.84 19.39
C SER A 36 2.80 11.78 20.09
N THR A 37 3.12 11.47 21.34
CA THR A 37 2.27 10.67 22.23
C THR A 37 1.28 11.54 23.03
N VAL A 38 1.40 12.86 22.93
CA VAL A 38 0.51 13.83 23.59
C VAL A 38 -0.50 14.35 22.56
N TYR A 39 -1.78 14.15 22.84
CA TYR A 39 -2.86 14.67 22.00
C TYR A 39 -2.87 16.20 21.97
N ARG A 40 -3.13 16.76 20.79
CA ARG A 40 -3.39 18.20 20.59
C ARG A 40 -4.61 18.38 19.70
N ALA A 41 -5.25 19.56 19.82
CA ALA A 41 -6.38 19.91 18.98
C ALA A 41 -5.99 19.82 17.49
N ASN A 42 -6.81 19.11 16.71
CA ASN A 42 -6.63 18.80 15.29
C ASN A 42 -5.61 17.70 14.94
N ASP A 43 -4.99 17.05 15.92
CA ASP A 43 -4.15 15.88 15.64
C ASP A 43 -5.01 14.67 15.26
N ARG A 44 -4.51 13.86 14.32
CA ARG A 44 -5.11 12.57 13.93
C ARG A 44 -4.38 11.44 14.63
N VAL A 45 -5.11 10.42 15.08
CA VAL A 45 -4.48 9.21 15.59
C VAL A 45 -3.90 8.44 14.40
N LEU A 46 -2.65 8.01 14.52
CA LEU A 46 -2.00 7.16 13.53
C LEU A 46 -2.53 5.72 13.69
N ALA A 47 -3.05 5.15 12.60
CA ALA A 47 -3.47 3.76 12.55
C ALA A 47 -2.32 2.87 12.02
N TYR A 48 -2.28 1.62 12.47
CA TYR A 48 -1.40 0.63 11.87
C TYR A 48 -2.04 0.11 10.58
N PRO A 49 -1.38 0.25 9.41
CA PRO A 49 -2.02 0.03 8.12
C PRO A 49 -2.18 -1.46 7.79
N LYS A 50 -3.31 -1.81 7.15
CA LYS A 50 -3.53 -3.09 6.49
C LYS A 50 -3.18 -2.98 5.01
N ILE A 51 -2.26 -3.81 4.55
CA ILE A 51 -1.63 -3.70 3.24
C ILE A 51 -1.98 -4.91 2.38
N GLY A 52 -2.56 -4.69 1.21
CA GLY A 52 -2.70 -5.69 0.16
C GLY A 52 -1.51 -5.64 -0.80
N ILE A 53 -0.99 -6.79 -1.23
CA ILE A 53 0.03 -6.91 -2.28
C ILE A 53 -0.54 -7.76 -3.41
N TYR A 54 -0.54 -7.23 -4.63
CA TYR A 54 -0.98 -7.98 -5.79
C TYR A 54 0.05 -9.02 -6.23
N THR A 55 -0.38 -10.28 -6.29
CA THR A 55 0.42 -11.46 -6.68
C THR A 55 -0.28 -12.28 -7.78
N GLY A 56 -1.29 -11.71 -8.42
CA GLY A 56 -2.09 -12.37 -9.45
C GLY A 56 -1.47 -12.37 -10.84
N MET A 57 -2.30 -12.63 -11.85
CA MET A 57 -1.93 -12.66 -13.26
C MET A 57 -1.13 -11.42 -13.67
N GLY A 58 -0.03 -11.66 -14.40
CA GLY A 58 0.87 -10.60 -14.86
C GLY A 58 1.87 -10.10 -13.82
N ALA A 59 1.74 -10.43 -12.53
CA ALA A 59 2.73 -10.06 -11.52
C ALA A 59 4.05 -10.82 -11.69
N SER A 60 5.17 -10.11 -11.62
CA SER A 60 6.50 -10.72 -11.47
C SER A 60 6.81 -11.00 -9.99
N HIS A 61 7.93 -11.66 -9.70
CA HIS A 61 8.44 -11.85 -8.33
C HIS A 61 8.78 -10.55 -7.56
N SER A 62 8.59 -9.37 -8.16
CA SER A 62 8.76 -8.08 -7.49
C SER A 62 7.90 -7.89 -6.23
N TRP A 63 6.81 -8.65 -6.09
CA TRP A 63 6.03 -8.67 -4.85
C TRP A 63 6.86 -9.13 -3.63
N LEU A 64 7.88 -9.98 -3.80
CA LEU A 64 8.79 -10.38 -2.73
C LEU A 64 9.59 -9.21 -2.17
N TRP A 65 9.92 -8.23 -3.02
CA TRP A 65 10.63 -7.02 -2.57
C TRP A 65 9.74 -6.14 -1.70
N PHE A 66 8.43 -6.10 -1.97
CA PHE A 66 7.48 -5.44 -1.08
C PHE A 66 7.37 -6.15 0.26
N VAL A 67 7.32 -7.48 0.26
CA VAL A 67 7.35 -8.28 1.51
C VAL A 67 8.61 -7.98 2.32
N GLU A 68 9.78 -8.01 1.68
CA GLU A 68 11.06 -7.70 2.34
C GLU A 68 11.09 -6.26 2.88
N LEU A 69 10.62 -5.30 2.10
CA LEU A 69 10.55 -3.90 2.49
C LEU A 69 9.62 -3.71 3.70
N PHE A 70 8.44 -4.32 3.69
CA PHE A 70 7.47 -4.22 4.76
C PHE A 70 7.95 -4.91 6.04
N ASP A 71 8.58 -6.08 5.97
CA ASP A 71 9.20 -6.70 7.15
C ASP A 71 10.31 -5.80 7.75
N ARG A 72 11.16 -5.23 6.89
CA ARG A 72 12.22 -4.31 7.33
C ARG A 72 11.67 -3.05 7.98
N MET A 73 10.51 -2.56 7.53
CA MET A 73 9.81 -1.42 8.12
C MET A 73 8.90 -1.80 9.29
N GLY A 74 8.69 -3.08 9.58
CA GLY A 74 7.80 -3.53 10.65
C GLY A 74 6.31 -3.39 10.34
N PHE A 75 5.93 -3.55 9.07
CA PHE A 75 4.53 -3.69 8.62
C PHE A 75 4.20 -5.17 8.40
N TYR A 76 3.25 -5.69 9.17
CA TYR A 76 2.98 -7.13 9.26
C TYR A 76 1.55 -7.53 8.89
N GLU A 77 0.61 -6.59 8.87
CA GLU A 77 -0.77 -6.82 8.45
C GLU A 77 -0.84 -6.82 6.91
N ILE A 78 -0.37 -7.92 6.31
CA ILE A 78 -0.24 -8.08 4.85
C ILE A 78 -1.22 -9.15 4.34
N ALA A 79 -1.96 -8.81 3.29
CA ALA A 79 -2.74 -9.75 2.50
C ALA A 79 -2.15 -9.87 1.09
N PHE A 80 -2.03 -11.10 0.57
CA PHE A 80 -1.69 -11.33 -0.83
C PHE A 80 -2.99 -11.47 -1.63
N LEU A 81 -3.09 -10.74 -2.74
CA LEU A 81 -4.30 -10.69 -3.55
C LEU A 81 -4.01 -11.05 -5.00
N ASN A 82 -4.80 -11.94 -5.57
CA ASN A 82 -4.89 -12.13 -7.01
C ASN A 82 -6.08 -11.36 -7.61
N GLU A 83 -6.22 -11.44 -8.93
CA GLU A 83 -7.29 -10.80 -9.70
C GLU A 83 -8.69 -11.22 -9.21
N ASP A 84 -8.83 -12.49 -8.88
CA ASP A 84 -10.06 -13.13 -8.41
C ASP A 84 -10.52 -12.57 -7.05
N GLU A 85 -9.58 -12.40 -6.13
CA GLU A 85 -9.81 -11.81 -4.82
C GLU A 85 -10.15 -10.31 -4.92
N ILE A 86 -9.48 -9.58 -5.81
CA ILE A 86 -9.79 -8.17 -6.10
C ILE A 86 -11.19 -8.03 -6.71
N GLN A 87 -11.54 -8.86 -7.68
CA GLN A 87 -12.85 -8.86 -8.34
C GLN A 87 -14.00 -9.17 -7.39
N ARG A 88 -13.74 -9.91 -6.30
CA ARG A 88 -14.70 -10.13 -5.23
C ARG A 88 -14.67 -8.92 -4.30
N ASP A 89 -14.14 -9.07 -3.10
CA ASP A 89 -14.18 -8.06 -2.05
C ASP A 89 -12.88 -8.05 -1.23
N GLY A 90 -11.77 -8.57 -1.79
CA GLY A 90 -10.48 -8.66 -1.11
C GLY A 90 -9.85 -7.31 -0.76
N LEU A 91 -10.35 -6.20 -1.35
CA LEU A 91 -9.94 -4.85 -1.00
C LEU A 91 -10.64 -4.29 0.24
N ASN A 92 -11.73 -4.93 0.70
CA ASN A 92 -12.52 -4.40 1.82
C ASN A 92 -11.71 -4.47 3.12
N GLY A 93 -11.57 -3.32 3.78
CA GLY A 93 -10.84 -3.21 5.04
C GLY A 93 -9.33 -3.11 4.89
N LEU A 94 -8.80 -3.03 3.66
CA LEU A 94 -7.43 -2.62 3.42
C LEU A 94 -7.32 -1.09 3.42
N ASP A 95 -6.18 -0.58 3.88
CA ASP A 95 -5.84 0.84 3.82
C ASP A 95 -4.98 1.14 2.58
N ILE A 96 -4.13 0.18 2.20
CA ILE A 96 -3.13 0.32 1.15
C ILE A 96 -3.22 -0.89 0.21
N LEU A 97 -3.21 -0.65 -1.09
CA LEU A 97 -3.00 -1.67 -2.11
C LEU A 97 -1.69 -1.39 -2.85
N VAL A 98 -0.85 -2.41 -2.93
CA VAL A 98 0.44 -2.38 -3.62
C VAL A 98 0.36 -3.25 -4.86
N MET A 99 0.46 -2.62 -6.03
CA MET A 99 0.47 -3.30 -7.31
C MET A 99 1.91 -3.56 -7.76
N SER A 100 2.25 -4.83 -7.81
CA SER A 100 3.57 -5.33 -8.20
C SER A 100 3.95 -4.95 -9.64
N GLY A 101 5.23 -5.08 -9.96
CA GLY A 101 5.70 -5.01 -11.35
C GLY A 101 5.38 -6.29 -12.13
N GLY A 102 5.73 -6.33 -13.41
CA GLY A 102 5.47 -7.46 -14.30
C GLY A 102 4.96 -7.02 -15.67
N ASP A 103 3.82 -7.56 -16.10
CA ASP A 103 3.17 -7.25 -17.38
C ASP A 103 1.85 -6.51 -17.13
N THR A 104 1.81 -5.21 -17.47
CA THR A 104 0.61 -4.37 -17.27
C THR A 104 -0.60 -4.88 -18.05
N PHE A 105 -0.40 -5.41 -19.26
CA PHE A 105 -1.51 -5.86 -20.09
C PHE A 105 -2.10 -7.17 -19.55
N ALA A 106 -1.26 -8.10 -19.12
CA ALA A 106 -1.73 -9.33 -18.48
C ALA A 106 -2.46 -9.05 -17.16
N MET A 107 -1.99 -8.06 -16.37
CA MET A 107 -2.71 -7.60 -15.18
C MET A 107 -4.08 -7.01 -15.53
N ALA A 108 -4.13 -6.13 -16.53
CA ALA A 108 -5.38 -5.51 -16.97
C ALA A 108 -6.38 -6.55 -17.50
N GLU A 109 -5.89 -7.54 -18.26
CA GLU A 109 -6.69 -8.66 -18.76
C GLU A 109 -7.26 -9.50 -17.60
N GLY A 110 -6.41 -9.91 -16.65
CA GLY A 110 -6.84 -10.70 -15.49
C GLY A 110 -7.83 -9.96 -14.58
N LEU A 111 -7.59 -8.67 -14.32
CA LEU A 111 -8.50 -7.84 -13.53
C LEU A 111 -9.83 -7.60 -14.25
N GLY A 112 -9.77 -7.38 -15.57
CA GLY A 112 -10.92 -7.03 -16.40
C GLY A 112 -11.65 -5.77 -15.91
N ALA A 113 -12.83 -5.51 -16.49
CA ALA A 113 -13.65 -4.35 -16.13
C ALA A 113 -14.09 -4.36 -14.65
N LYS A 114 -14.36 -5.54 -14.10
CA LYS A 114 -14.80 -5.69 -12.70
C LYS A 114 -13.68 -5.35 -11.71
N GLY A 115 -12.48 -5.89 -11.93
CA GLY A 115 -11.31 -5.57 -11.12
C GLY A 115 -10.93 -4.10 -11.24
N ALA A 116 -10.96 -3.54 -12.46
CA ALA A 116 -10.74 -2.11 -12.68
C ALA A 116 -11.71 -1.23 -11.87
N HIS A 117 -13.00 -1.56 -11.88
CA HIS A 117 -13.99 -0.83 -11.09
C HIS A 117 -13.74 -0.96 -9.57
N LYS A 118 -13.34 -2.15 -9.09
CA LYS A 118 -12.96 -2.37 -7.69
C LYS A 118 -11.74 -1.53 -7.28
N LEU A 119 -10.74 -1.41 -8.15
CA LEU A 119 -9.56 -0.56 -7.92
C LEU A 119 -9.94 0.92 -7.88
N GLU A 120 -10.76 1.39 -8.83
CA GLU A 120 -11.25 2.77 -8.85
C GLU A 120 -12.03 3.10 -7.58
N ASP A 121 -12.96 2.22 -7.19
CA ASP A 121 -13.75 2.37 -5.96
C ASP A 121 -12.88 2.45 -4.71
N PHE A 122 -11.86 1.60 -4.60
CA PHE A 122 -10.90 1.61 -3.50
C PHE A 122 -10.19 2.95 -3.38
N ILE A 123 -9.66 3.47 -4.50
CA ILE A 123 -8.97 4.76 -4.54
C ILE A 123 -9.92 5.91 -4.20
N ARG A 124 -11.13 5.93 -4.79
CA ARG A 124 -12.13 6.98 -4.56
C ARG A 124 -12.63 7.03 -3.11
N LYS A 125 -12.63 5.89 -2.41
CA LYS A 125 -12.98 5.78 -0.99
C LYS A 125 -11.82 6.15 -0.06
N GLY A 126 -10.67 6.54 -0.60
CA GLY A 126 -9.51 7.01 0.16
C GLY A 126 -8.43 5.95 0.38
N GLY A 127 -8.55 4.78 -0.24
CA GLY A 127 -7.50 3.75 -0.22
C GLY A 127 -6.25 4.22 -0.96
N LEU A 128 -5.07 3.92 -0.40
CA LEU A 128 -3.79 4.30 -1.01
C LEU A 128 -3.33 3.25 -2.02
N TYR A 129 -3.14 3.67 -3.28
CA TYR A 129 -2.58 2.82 -4.33
C TYR A 129 -1.08 3.10 -4.51
N ILE A 130 -0.26 2.05 -4.44
CA ILE A 130 1.18 2.11 -4.71
C ILE A 130 1.51 1.15 -5.85
N GLY A 131 1.83 1.67 -7.02
CA GLY A 131 2.26 0.87 -8.17
C GLY A 131 3.76 0.89 -8.36
N SER A 132 4.36 -0.24 -8.71
CA SER A 132 5.75 -0.32 -9.18
C SER A 132 5.83 -0.87 -10.59
N CYS A 133 6.64 -0.23 -11.45
CA CYS A 133 6.84 -0.63 -12.84
C CYS A 133 5.49 -0.84 -13.56
N ALA A 134 5.17 -2.07 -13.97
CA ALA A 134 3.92 -2.39 -14.65
C ALA A 134 2.66 -1.99 -13.87
N GLY A 135 2.64 -2.21 -12.55
CA GLY A 135 1.55 -1.81 -11.67
C GLY A 135 1.40 -0.29 -11.57
N ALA A 136 2.42 0.51 -11.89
CA ALA A 136 2.30 1.97 -11.91
C ALA A 136 1.55 2.49 -13.14
N TYR A 137 1.53 1.73 -14.24
CA TYR A 137 0.88 2.13 -15.48
C TYR A 137 -0.62 1.81 -15.53
N LEU A 138 -1.09 0.85 -14.72
CA LEU A 138 -2.48 0.40 -14.71
C LEU A 138 -3.52 1.52 -14.50
N PRO A 139 -3.34 2.49 -13.59
CA PRO A 139 -4.30 3.60 -13.41
C PRO A 139 -4.13 4.74 -14.43
N LEU A 140 -3.15 4.65 -15.34
CA LEU A 140 -2.89 5.69 -16.33
C LEU A 140 -3.66 5.42 -17.62
N ASN A 141 -3.91 6.49 -18.38
CA ASN A 141 -4.49 6.37 -19.71
C ASN A 141 -3.53 5.60 -20.63
N SER A 142 -4.04 4.51 -21.21
CA SER A 142 -3.30 3.74 -22.22
C SER A 142 -3.09 4.56 -23.48
N SER A 143 -1.90 4.46 -24.06
CA SER A 143 -1.61 5.00 -25.40
C SER A 143 -2.20 4.14 -26.52
N LYS A 144 -2.66 2.90 -26.21
CA LYS A 144 -3.42 2.08 -27.14
C LYS A 144 -4.87 2.55 -27.17
N LYS A 145 -5.36 2.92 -28.35
CA LYS A 145 -6.79 3.18 -28.57
C LYS A 145 -7.56 1.86 -28.35
N ASN A 146 -8.62 1.92 -27.54
CA ASN A 146 -9.63 0.86 -27.34
C ASN A 146 -9.20 -0.36 -26.50
N LEU A 147 -8.40 -0.15 -25.45
CA LEU A 147 -8.39 -1.07 -24.30
C LEU A 147 -9.37 -0.58 -23.25
#